data_AF-A0A963HM52-F1
#
_entry.id   AF-A0A963HM52-F1
#
_cell.length_a   1.000
_cell.length_b   1.000
_cell.length_c   1.000
_cell.angle_alpha   90.00
_cell.angle_beta   90.00
_cell.angle_gamma   90.00
#
_symmetry.space_group_name_H-M   'P 1'
#
loop_
_entity.id
_entity.type
_entity.pdbx_description
1 polymer ?
#
loop_
_entity_poly.entity_id
_entity_poly.type
_entity_poly.pdbx_seq_one_letter_code
_entity_poly.pdbx_strand_id
1 'polypeptide(L)'
;MKLIKELTTSNTLAGVGLVNEKEDEIAVRADVDGLRTKLRDDVKSANEVIAGFWPMRTFVHHNPLHSLEYLKFDEAAQRGKQYLSGKGYLPNYMYREYFKLGRILPRHVDSVLETQAQNEQISVGSRQIDHKDVLRTCLTERISSAEDELSGINTPSDPDYELIKSLSDRLASVLPAQDVTEKLRDVTTEDEAALARTMTLAQWCDKVLDTQIVDVMVSDLVGRCEPFLDEGYTTWEMSGREKGFFVNWKNTLSDEWSTCGIDDVGKKIAQLPDDAEYVVIDCLQTLGIPQNMWKEYLTLHMSILPGWVGYIKWRAKQDNYVWQNAYPIDLIQYLAVSLWYERELSKKYCDRIIGIDGRYPEIVSFMKNSSREYFLRRERNAGRLTAAYSAEVDRLSHRKGASWDDLFNHYWENGNPKAVRADHNKLSRSMCLLASTLKIEPSSLLDCSPTDLKKLGDWMKAFPESDHGPVWLRAFEAGYQEQLLGRISEAKVKSDESVRSKTHANVRPHTQSVYCIDVRSEPFRRHLESLGPNETFGFAGFFGVLITHSFWEHEHQTEQYPVIVGPKTEVHEIPRSYL
;
A
#
# COMPACT_ATOMS: atom_id res chain seq x y z
N MET A 1 16.85 33.50 -19.77
CA MET A 1 17.64 33.63 -21.02
C MET A 1 18.34 32.33 -21.44
N LYS A 2 18.76 31.43 -20.54
CA LYS A 2 19.26 30.08 -20.91
C LYS A 2 18.15 29.15 -21.43
N LEU A 3 16.97 29.19 -20.79
CA LEU A 3 15.75 28.44 -21.15
C LEU A 3 15.31 28.62 -22.62
N ILE A 4 15.41 29.84 -23.14
CA ILE A 4 14.98 30.19 -24.50
C ILE A 4 15.96 29.64 -25.55
N LYS A 5 17.26 29.59 -25.23
CA LYS A 5 18.31 29.17 -26.16
C LYS A 5 18.35 27.65 -26.41
N GLU A 6 17.97 26.85 -25.42
CA GLU A 6 17.99 25.37 -25.53
C GLU A 6 16.75 24.83 -26.24
N LEU A 7 15.57 25.45 -26.06
CA LEU A 7 14.35 25.08 -26.78
C LEU A 7 14.37 25.52 -28.26
N THR A 8 15.02 26.64 -28.59
CA THR A 8 15.19 27.08 -29.99
C THR A 8 16.20 26.24 -30.77
N THR A 9 17.21 25.65 -30.13
CA THR A 9 18.22 24.82 -30.83
C THR A 9 17.73 23.43 -31.20
N SER A 10 16.69 22.91 -30.54
CA SER A 10 16.15 21.57 -30.84
C SER A 10 15.15 21.54 -32.01
N ASN A 11 14.69 22.70 -32.50
CA ASN A 11 13.68 22.82 -33.58
C ASN A 11 14.24 23.23 -34.95
N THR A 12 15.54 23.50 -35.11
CA THR A 12 16.14 23.85 -36.41
C THR A 12 16.59 22.61 -37.19
N LEU A 13 15.64 21.82 -37.67
CA LEU A 13 15.86 20.83 -38.74
C LEU A 13 14.62 20.71 -39.66
N ALA A 14 14.11 21.84 -40.16
CA ALA A 14 13.40 21.93 -41.45
C ALA A 14 13.07 23.39 -41.82
N GLY A 15 13.55 23.84 -42.99
CA GLY A 15 12.81 24.76 -43.89
C GLY A 15 12.46 26.18 -43.44
N VAL A 16 13.30 27.14 -43.88
CA VAL A 16 13.05 28.56 -44.21
C VAL A 16 11.66 29.14 -43.89
N GLY A 17 11.62 30.06 -42.92
CA GLY A 17 10.57 31.07 -42.74
C GLY A 17 10.93 32.01 -41.60
N LEU A 18 11.22 33.29 -41.89
CA LEU A 18 11.41 34.33 -40.88
C LEU A 18 10.07 34.58 -40.17
N VAL A 19 9.85 33.91 -39.05
CA VAL A 19 8.73 34.12 -38.13
C VAL A 19 9.29 34.58 -36.77
N ASN A 20 8.57 35.50 -36.13
CA ASN A 20 9.00 36.32 -34.98
C ASN A 20 9.54 35.50 -33.79
N GLU A 21 10.83 35.65 -33.48
CA GLU A 21 11.46 35.12 -32.25
C GLU A 21 10.70 35.53 -30.96
N LYS A 22 10.01 36.68 -30.96
CA LYS A 22 9.18 37.14 -29.83
C LYS A 22 7.88 36.37 -29.65
N GLU A 23 7.26 35.90 -30.73
CA GLU A 23 6.01 35.11 -30.63
C GLU A 23 6.30 33.68 -30.17
N ASP A 24 7.41 33.10 -30.63
CA ASP A 24 7.91 31.80 -30.16
C ASP A 24 8.37 31.85 -28.69
N GLU A 25 9.06 32.93 -28.26
CA GLU A 25 9.43 33.13 -26.85
C GLU A 25 8.20 33.25 -25.93
N ILE A 26 7.14 33.93 -26.38
CA ILE A 26 5.90 34.10 -25.62
C ILE A 26 5.12 32.77 -25.56
N ALA A 27 5.06 32.02 -26.66
CA ALA A 27 4.40 30.71 -26.72
C ALA A 27 5.12 29.67 -25.86
N VAL A 28 6.46 29.61 -25.93
CA VAL A 28 7.28 28.73 -25.09
C VAL A 28 7.16 29.11 -23.61
N ARG A 29 7.11 30.40 -23.29
CA ARG A 29 6.93 30.86 -21.91
C ARG A 29 5.53 30.54 -21.36
N ALA A 30 4.49 30.70 -22.19
CA ALA A 30 3.12 30.35 -21.83
C ALA A 30 2.93 28.84 -21.64
N ASP A 31 3.62 28.01 -22.43
CA ASP A 31 3.63 26.54 -22.28
C ASP A 31 4.28 26.11 -20.95
N VAL A 32 5.41 26.73 -20.58
CA VAL A 32 6.09 26.46 -19.30
C VAL A 32 5.23 26.88 -18.09
N ASP A 33 4.60 28.05 -18.12
CA ASP A 33 3.74 28.49 -17.02
C ASP A 33 2.46 27.63 -16.90
N GLY A 34 1.94 27.13 -18.03
CA GLY A 34 0.86 26.14 -18.07
C GLY A 34 1.27 24.82 -17.41
N LEU A 35 2.44 24.29 -17.75
CA LEU A 35 2.98 23.07 -17.14
C LEU A 35 3.27 23.22 -15.64
N ARG A 36 3.77 24.38 -15.20
CA ARG A 36 3.94 24.70 -13.77
C ARG A 36 2.63 24.69 -13.01
N THR A 37 1.61 25.34 -13.56
CA THR A 37 0.28 25.38 -12.95
C THR A 37 -0.28 23.97 -12.81
N LYS A 38 -0.22 23.17 -13.89
CA LYS A 38 -0.62 21.77 -13.85
C LYS A 38 0.17 20.96 -12.83
N LEU A 39 1.50 21.10 -12.79
CA LEU A 39 2.34 20.38 -11.83
C LEU A 39 1.93 20.71 -10.39
N ARG A 40 1.69 21.98 -10.06
CA ARG A 40 1.25 22.38 -8.71
C ARG A 40 -0.09 21.75 -8.34
N ASP A 41 -1.04 21.72 -9.28
CA ASP A 41 -2.35 21.08 -9.07
C ASP A 41 -2.23 19.55 -8.92
N ASP A 42 -1.38 18.91 -9.73
CA ASP A 42 -1.10 17.48 -9.63
C ASP A 42 -0.40 17.14 -8.32
N VAL A 43 0.62 17.91 -7.89
CA VAL A 43 1.30 17.74 -6.59
C VAL A 43 0.32 17.91 -5.44
N LYS A 44 -0.56 18.91 -5.49
CA LYS A 44 -1.60 19.13 -4.47
C LYS A 44 -2.55 17.93 -4.39
N SER A 45 -2.97 17.39 -5.53
CA SER A 45 -3.91 16.28 -5.63
C SER A 45 -3.26 14.93 -5.28
N ALA A 46 -2.03 14.68 -5.72
CA ALA A 46 -1.25 13.48 -5.42
C ALA A 46 -1.00 13.33 -3.91
N ASN A 47 -0.79 14.47 -3.25
CA ASN A 47 -0.56 14.57 -1.82
C ASN A 47 -1.80 14.24 -0.96
N GLU A 48 -3.00 14.09 -1.52
CA GLU A 48 -4.20 13.78 -0.73
C GLU A 48 -4.11 12.42 -0.01
N VAL A 49 -3.35 11.47 -0.56
CA VAL A 49 -3.22 10.11 0.00
C VAL A 49 -2.30 10.07 1.22
N ILE A 50 -1.40 11.04 1.38
CA ILE A 50 -0.36 11.02 2.42
C ILE A 50 -0.78 11.91 3.58
N ALA A 51 -0.88 11.35 4.77
CA ALA A 51 -1.17 12.12 5.97
C ALA A 51 -0.05 13.12 6.29
N GLY A 52 -0.41 14.32 6.78
CA GLY A 52 0.58 15.25 7.32
C GLY A 52 1.00 14.80 8.72
N PHE A 53 2.30 14.78 9.00
CA PHE A 53 2.85 14.42 10.31
C PHE A 53 3.57 15.63 10.92
N TRP A 54 3.34 15.92 12.19
CA TRP A 54 4.08 16.94 12.93
C TRP A 54 5.27 16.28 13.67
N PRO A 55 6.24 17.06 14.16
CA PRO A 55 7.34 16.53 14.97
C PRO A 55 6.76 15.79 16.17
N MET A 56 6.92 14.46 16.22
CA MET A 56 6.40 13.64 17.31
C MET A 56 7.29 13.81 18.54
N ARG A 57 6.99 14.81 19.37
CA ARG A 57 7.67 15.01 20.67
C ARG A 57 7.14 14.08 21.77
N THR A 58 5.96 13.51 21.57
CA THR A 58 5.30 12.53 22.44
C THR A 58 4.60 11.47 21.60
N PHE A 59 4.53 10.24 22.09
CA PHE A 59 3.84 9.16 21.37
C PHE A 59 2.33 9.42 21.35
N VAL A 60 1.77 9.60 20.15
CA VAL A 60 0.32 9.75 19.93
C VAL A 60 -0.08 8.75 18.85
N HIS A 61 -1.18 8.03 19.05
CA HIS A 61 -1.73 7.13 18.04
C HIS A 61 -2.35 7.97 16.92
N HIS A 62 -1.95 7.72 15.67
CA HIS A 62 -2.51 8.38 14.49
C HIS A 62 -3.26 7.36 13.64
N ASN A 63 -4.38 7.78 13.03
CA ASN A 63 -5.10 6.94 12.07
C ASN A 63 -4.19 6.70 10.83
N PRO A 64 -3.80 5.45 10.51
CA PRO A 64 -2.97 5.16 9.34
C PRO A 64 -3.65 5.50 8.00
N LEU A 65 -4.98 5.64 8.00
CA LEU A 65 -5.79 6.02 6.84
C LEU A 65 -6.22 7.50 6.88
N HIS A 66 -5.52 8.32 7.66
CA HIS A 66 -5.81 9.75 7.73
C HIS A 66 -5.62 10.42 6.37
N SER A 67 -6.54 11.31 6.00
CA SER A 67 -6.75 11.88 4.66
C SER A 67 -7.50 10.96 3.67
N LEU A 68 -7.89 9.75 4.06
CA LEU A 68 -8.73 8.84 3.28
C LEU A 68 -10.11 8.60 3.92
N GLU A 69 -10.47 9.35 4.97
CA GLU A 69 -11.72 9.16 5.74
C GLU A 69 -12.99 9.46 4.94
N TYR A 70 -12.86 10.14 3.80
CA TYR A 70 -13.97 10.41 2.88
C TYR A 70 -14.35 9.19 2.03
N LEU A 71 -13.54 8.14 2.02
CA LEU A 71 -13.78 6.88 1.30
C LEU A 71 -14.46 5.85 2.22
N LYS A 72 -15.07 4.83 1.62
CA LYS A 72 -15.45 3.63 2.37
C LYS A 72 -14.21 2.92 2.87
N PHE A 73 -14.30 2.22 4.00
CA PHE A 73 -13.15 1.53 4.60
C PHE A 73 -12.43 0.60 3.62
N ASP A 74 -13.17 -0.19 2.83
CA ASP A 74 -12.58 -1.13 1.87
C ASP A 74 -11.75 -0.39 0.79
N GLU A 75 -12.24 0.75 0.31
CA GLU A 75 -11.56 1.62 -0.67
C GLU A 75 -10.35 2.32 -0.05
N ALA A 76 -10.48 2.83 1.18
CA ALA A 76 -9.40 3.46 1.92
C ALA A 76 -8.27 2.44 2.22
N ALA A 77 -8.62 1.22 2.63
CA ALA A 77 -7.68 0.13 2.86
C ALA A 77 -6.98 -0.29 1.57
N GLN A 78 -7.69 -0.34 0.44
CA GLN A 78 -7.10 -0.64 -0.87
C GLN A 78 -6.10 0.45 -1.29
N ARG A 79 -6.45 1.73 -1.16
CA ARG A 79 -5.51 2.83 -1.41
C ARG A 79 -4.33 2.82 -0.45
N GLY A 80 -4.57 2.56 0.84
CA GLY A 80 -3.53 2.41 1.86
C GLY A 80 -2.57 1.25 1.55
N LYS A 81 -3.07 0.14 0.99
CA LYS A 81 -2.24 -0.96 0.49
C LYS A 81 -1.42 -0.55 -0.73
N GLN A 82 -2.06 0.09 -1.71
CA GLN A 82 -1.43 0.52 -2.96
C GLN A 82 -0.29 1.51 -2.73
N TYR A 83 -0.51 2.51 -1.88
CA TYR A 83 0.43 3.62 -1.70
C TYR A 83 1.27 3.48 -0.43
N LEU A 84 0.73 2.96 0.67
CA LEU A 84 1.45 2.91 1.95
C LEU A 84 1.92 1.50 2.33
N SER A 85 1.73 0.51 1.45
CA SER A 85 1.98 -0.91 1.72
C SER A 85 1.26 -1.44 2.98
N GLY A 86 0.20 -0.76 3.42
CA GLY A 86 -0.60 -1.15 4.58
C GLY A 86 -1.40 -2.43 4.30
N LYS A 87 -1.40 -3.39 5.23
CA LYS A 87 -2.09 -4.68 5.02
C LYS A 87 -3.62 -4.58 5.09
N GLY A 88 -4.18 -3.48 5.63
CA GLY A 88 -5.61 -3.12 5.65
C GLY A 88 -6.54 -4.02 6.49
N TYR A 89 -6.24 -5.32 6.52
CA TYR A 89 -6.97 -6.37 7.23
C TYR A 89 -5.98 -7.24 8.00
N LEU A 90 -6.49 -7.97 9.00
CA LEU A 90 -5.70 -9.02 9.66
C LEU A 90 -5.37 -10.14 8.65
N PRO A 91 -4.23 -10.84 8.83
CA PRO A 91 -3.93 -12.02 8.04
C PRO A 91 -5.02 -13.09 8.15
N ASN A 92 -5.29 -13.81 7.06
CA ASN A 92 -6.33 -14.87 7.01
C ASN A 92 -6.20 -15.92 8.11
N TYR A 93 -4.97 -16.29 8.51
CA TYR A 93 -4.77 -17.26 9.58
C TYR A 93 -5.38 -16.79 10.92
N MET A 94 -5.34 -15.49 11.23
CA MET A 94 -5.91 -14.97 12.48
C MET A 94 -7.44 -15.05 12.47
N TYR A 95 -8.07 -14.73 11.33
CA TYR A 95 -9.52 -14.87 11.19
C TYR A 95 -9.98 -16.33 11.27
N ARG A 96 -9.23 -17.25 10.65
CA ARG A 96 -9.49 -18.69 10.76
C ARG A 96 -9.38 -19.18 12.21
N GLU A 97 -8.43 -18.67 12.99
CA GLU A 97 -8.37 -18.96 14.43
C GLU A 97 -9.57 -18.39 15.19
N TYR A 98 -10.00 -17.15 14.89
CA TYR A 98 -11.24 -16.61 15.48
C TYR A 98 -12.49 -17.41 15.11
N PHE A 99 -12.55 -17.97 13.90
CA PHE A 99 -13.60 -18.87 13.48
C PHE A 99 -13.59 -20.19 14.27
N LYS A 100 -12.42 -20.82 14.41
CA LYS A 100 -12.25 -22.05 15.22
C LYS A 100 -12.59 -21.85 16.70
N LEU A 101 -12.25 -20.69 17.26
CA LEU A 101 -12.54 -20.33 18.65
C LEU A 101 -14.02 -19.91 18.87
N GLY A 102 -14.85 -19.89 17.82
CA GLY A 102 -16.25 -19.49 17.91
C GLY A 102 -16.49 -17.99 18.10
N ARG A 103 -15.45 -17.16 17.89
CA ARG A 103 -15.58 -15.69 17.87
C ARG A 103 -16.23 -15.22 16.57
N ILE A 104 -16.01 -15.95 15.48
CA ILE A 104 -16.76 -15.84 14.22
C ILE A 104 -17.52 -17.15 14.05
N LEU A 105 -18.83 -17.09 13.82
CA LEU A 105 -19.68 -18.27 13.67
C LEU A 105 -20.01 -18.51 12.20
N PRO A 106 -20.32 -19.76 11.79
CA PRO A 106 -20.67 -20.08 10.40
C PRO A 106 -21.75 -19.15 9.82
N ARG A 107 -22.80 -18.86 10.61
CA ARG A 107 -23.89 -17.94 10.22
C ARG A 107 -23.41 -16.52 9.90
N HIS A 108 -22.36 -16.03 10.55
CA HIS A 108 -21.82 -14.69 10.28
C HIS A 108 -21.18 -14.66 8.90
N VAL A 109 -20.38 -15.68 8.58
CA VAL A 109 -19.76 -15.83 7.25
C VAL A 109 -20.84 -16.02 6.17
N ASP A 110 -21.79 -16.93 6.41
CA ASP A 110 -22.87 -17.22 5.45
C ASP A 110 -23.69 -15.96 5.12
N SER A 111 -24.00 -15.12 6.12
CA SER A 111 -24.76 -13.88 5.92
C SER A 111 -24.03 -12.85 5.03
N VAL A 112 -22.70 -12.79 5.10
CA VAL A 112 -21.91 -11.89 4.25
C VAL A 112 -21.83 -12.43 2.83
N LEU A 113 -21.59 -13.74 2.70
CA LEU A 113 -21.47 -14.42 1.42
C LEU A 113 -22.78 -14.47 0.61
N GLU A 114 -23.94 -14.37 1.25
CA GLU A 114 -25.25 -14.34 0.54
C GLU A 114 -25.33 -13.25 -0.53
N THR A 115 -24.66 -12.12 -0.32
CA THR A 115 -24.63 -11.02 -1.30
C THR A 115 -23.61 -11.21 -2.43
N GLN A 116 -22.67 -12.13 -2.27
CA GLN A 116 -21.58 -12.39 -3.21
C GLN A 116 -21.75 -13.71 -3.98
N ALA A 117 -22.45 -14.68 -3.39
CA ALA A 117 -22.68 -15.98 -3.98
C ALA A 117 -23.63 -15.89 -5.18
N GLN A 118 -23.28 -16.61 -6.24
CA GLN A 118 -24.16 -16.80 -7.39
C GLN A 118 -25.16 -17.93 -7.07
N ASN A 119 -26.38 -17.82 -7.61
CA ASN A 119 -27.40 -18.86 -7.44
C ASN A 119 -27.17 -20.03 -8.41
N GLU A 120 -26.05 -20.73 -8.22
CA GLU A 120 -25.60 -21.81 -9.06
C GLU A 120 -25.11 -23.00 -8.22
N GLN A 121 -25.31 -24.21 -8.75
CA GLN A 121 -25.02 -25.46 -8.05
C GLN A 121 -24.31 -26.44 -8.98
N ILE A 122 -23.54 -27.35 -8.39
CA ILE A 122 -22.87 -28.47 -9.07
C ILE A 122 -23.20 -29.77 -8.34
N SER A 123 -23.55 -30.81 -9.09
CA SER A 123 -23.78 -32.15 -8.56
C SER A 123 -22.47 -32.92 -8.45
N VAL A 124 -22.11 -33.37 -7.25
CA VAL A 124 -20.95 -34.23 -6.98
C VAL A 124 -21.44 -35.49 -6.29
N GLY A 125 -21.46 -36.61 -7.03
CA GLY A 125 -22.09 -37.85 -6.58
C GLY A 125 -23.58 -37.64 -6.27
N SER A 126 -23.99 -37.92 -5.04
CA SER A 126 -25.37 -37.75 -4.56
C SER A 126 -25.65 -36.40 -3.91
N ARG A 127 -24.66 -35.49 -3.83
CA ARG A 127 -24.78 -34.20 -3.14
C ARG A 127 -24.71 -33.03 -4.12
N GLN A 128 -25.39 -31.94 -3.77
CA GLN A 128 -25.24 -30.66 -4.45
C GLN A 128 -24.25 -29.79 -3.68
N ILE A 129 -23.37 -29.12 -4.41
CA ILE A 129 -22.44 -28.10 -3.90
C ILE A 129 -22.89 -26.75 -4.44
N ASP A 130 -23.22 -25.83 -3.53
CA ASP A 130 -23.57 -24.45 -3.89
C ASP A 130 -22.31 -23.60 -4.06
N HIS A 131 -22.36 -22.57 -4.91
CA HIS A 131 -21.27 -21.60 -5.01
C HIS A 131 -20.92 -21.00 -3.62
N LYS A 132 -21.92 -20.76 -2.76
CA LYS A 132 -21.71 -20.29 -1.38
C LYS A 132 -20.87 -21.25 -0.54
N ASP A 133 -21.07 -22.56 -0.68
CA ASP A 133 -20.29 -23.57 0.03
C ASP A 133 -18.82 -23.51 -0.39
N VAL A 134 -18.55 -23.28 -1.68
CA VAL A 134 -17.19 -23.11 -2.19
C VAL A 134 -16.53 -21.87 -1.60
N LEU A 135 -17.20 -20.72 -1.66
CA LEU A 135 -16.68 -19.46 -1.08
C LEU A 135 -16.40 -19.57 0.42
N ARG A 136 -17.31 -20.19 1.18
CA ARG A 136 -17.12 -20.44 2.61
C ARG A 136 -15.90 -21.31 2.87
N THR A 137 -15.75 -22.38 2.09
CA THR A 137 -14.62 -23.30 2.28
C THR A 137 -13.30 -22.64 1.87
N CYS A 138 -13.28 -21.81 0.83
CA CYS A 138 -12.12 -20.97 0.48
C CYS A 138 -11.70 -20.05 1.65
N LEU A 139 -12.66 -19.48 2.39
CA LEU A 139 -12.37 -18.67 3.58
C LEU A 139 -11.81 -19.54 4.71
N THR A 140 -12.57 -20.55 5.13
CA THR A 140 -12.29 -21.29 6.37
C THR A 140 -11.08 -22.21 6.26
N GLU A 141 -10.83 -22.74 5.06
CA GLU A 141 -9.74 -23.65 4.76
C GLU A 141 -8.69 -22.99 3.87
N ARG A 142 -7.46 -23.53 3.85
CA ARG A 142 -6.37 -23.02 3.01
C ARG A 142 -6.43 -23.56 1.58
N ILE A 143 -7.62 -23.53 0.99
CA ILE A 143 -7.87 -24.14 -0.33
C ILE A 143 -7.40 -23.23 -1.48
N SER A 144 -7.40 -21.91 -1.25
CA SER A 144 -7.03 -20.88 -2.25
C SER A 144 -5.67 -20.23 -1.99
N SER A 145 -4.83 -20.77 -1.09
CA SER A 145 -3.57 -20.12 -0.73
C SER A 145 -2.56 -20.16 -1.89
N ALA A 146 -2.02 -18.99 -2.23
CA ALA A 146 -0.92 -18.88 -3.18
C ALA A 146 0.39 -19.42 -2.58
N GLU A 147 0.54 -19.30 -1.25
CA GLU A 147 1.78 -19.49 -0.49
C GLU A 147 1.98 -20.89 0.14
N ASP A 148 1.00 -21.82 0.09
CA ASP A 148 1.21 -23.12 0.76
C ASP A 148 2.17 -24.06 0.03
N GLU A 149 2.99 -24.71 0.86
CA GLU A 149 3.84 -25.89 0.72
C GLU A 149 3.13 -27.17 0.20
N LEU A 150 1.91 -27.05 -0.34
CA LEU A 150 1.30 -28.07 -1.20
C LEU A 150 2.04 -28.05 -2.53
N SER A 151 3.28 -28.54 -2.51
CA SER A 151 4.16 -28.59 -3.66
C SER A 151 3.35 -29.15 -4.84
N GLY A 152 3.25 -28.41 -5.95
CA GLY A 152 2.59 -28.89 -7.18
C GLY A 152 3.17 -30.21 -7.71
N ILE A 153 4.24 -30.67 -7.08
CA ILE A 153 4.83 -32.01 -7.15
C ILE A 153 3.79 -33.03 -6.66
N ASN A 154 3.13 -33.67 -7.62
CA ASN A 154 2.36 -34.88 -7.37
C ASN A 154 3.34 -36.06 -7.34
N THR A 155 3.72 -36.51 -6.14
CA THR A 155 4.63 -37.64 -5.97
C THR A 155 3.84 -38.95 -5.89
N PRO A 156 4.33 -40.07 -6.47
CA PRO A 156 3.68 -41.38 -6.33
C PRO A 156 3.51 -41.87 -4.89
N SER A 157 4.20 -41.25 -3.92
CA SER A 157 4.05 -41.49 -2.48
C SER A 157 2.86 -40.79 -1.84
N ASP A 158 2.20 -39.88 -2.55
CA ASP A 158 0.98 -39.20 -2.08
C ASP A 158 -0.19 -40.20 -2.13
N PRO A 159 -0.90 -40.46 -1.01
CA PRO A 159 -2.04 -41.38 -0.98
C PRO A 159 -3.12 -41.04 -2.01
N ASP A 160 -3.26 -39.76 -2.36
CA ASP A 160 -4.25 -39.26 -3.31
C ASP A 160 -3.68 -39.10 -4.74
N TYR A 161 -2.46 -39.59 -5.00
CA TYR A 161 -1.72 -39.39 -6.25
C TYR A 161 -2.55 -39.70 -7.50
N GLU A 162 -3.15 -40.89 -7.57
CA GLU A 162 -3.92 -41.34 -8.73
C GLU A 162 -5.23 -40.57 -8.90
N LEU A 163 -5.87 -40.16 -7.81
CA LEU A 163 -7.08 -39.33 -7.83
C LEU A 163 -6.75 -37.94 -8.38
N ILE A 164 -5.74 -37.27 -7.82
CA ILE A 164 -5.28 -35.94 -8.24
C ILE A 164 -4.88 -35.96 -9.72
N LYS A 165 -4.14 -36.99 -10.14
CA LYS A 165 -3.72 -37.18 -11.53
C LYS A 165 -4.93 -37.32 -12.46
N SER A 166 -5.91 -38.16 -12.09
CA SER A 166 -7.13 -38.37 -12.88
C SER A 166 -7.98 -37.11 -13.01
N LEU A 167 -8.13 -36.34 -11.93
CA LEU A 167 -8.82 -35.04 -11.96
C LEU A 167 -8.07 -34.02 -12.81
N SER A 168 -6.75 -33.99 -12.71
CA SER A 168 -5.88 -33.11 -13.50
C SER A 168 -5.97 -33.41 -15.00
N ASP A 169 -6.05 -34.68 -15.38
CA ASP A 169 -6.29 -35.11 -16.77
C ASP A 169 -7.67 -34.65 -17.29
N ARG A 170 -8.72 -34.76 -16.46
CA ARG A 170 -10.06 -34.29 -16.81
C ARG A 170 -10.12 -32.77 -16.97
N LEU A 171 -9.51 -32.01 -16.04
CA LEU A 171 -9.43 -30.55 -16.13
C LEU A 171 -8.69 -30.10 -17.39
N ALA A 172 -7.60 -30.78 -17.76
CA ALA A 172 -6.86 -30.48 -18.98
C ALA A 172 -7.70 -30.60 -20.27
N SER A 173 -8.79 -31.37 -20.26
CA SER A 173 -9.68 -31.53 -21.43
C SER A 173 -10.65 -30.35 -21.66
N VAL A 174 -10.85 -29.50 -20.64
CA VAL A 174 -11.84 -28.40 -20.67
C VAL A 174 -11.22 -27.03 -20.43
N LEU A 175 -10.02 -26.98 -19.84
CA LEU A 175 -9.26 -25.76 -19.74
C LEU A 175 -8.68 -25.43 -21.12
N PRO A 176 -8.77 -24.16 -21.56
CA PRO A 176 -8.24 -23.78 -22.85
C PRO A 176 -6.74 -24.08 -22.89
N ALA A 177 -6.27 -24.64 -24.01
CA ALA A 177 -4.85 -24.69 -24.27
C ALA A 177 -4.30 -23.26 -24.22
N GLN A 178 -3.18 -23.07 -23.53
CA GLN A 178 -2.55 -21.75 -23.48
C GLN A 178 -2.07 -21.38 -24.89
N ASP A 179 -2.60 -20.29 -25.43
CA ASP A 179 -2.06 -19.67 -26.63
C ASP A 179 -0.87 -18.78 -26.27
N VAL A 180 0.26 -18.98 -26.96
CA VAL A 180 1.49 -18.21 -26.74
C VAL A 180 1.24 -16.72 -26.90
N THR A 181 0.55 -16.36 -27.98
CA THR A 181 0.36 -14.96 -28.40
C THR A 181 -0.55 -14.24 -27.41
N GLU A 182 -1.65 -14.89 -27.02
CA GLU A 182 -2.56 -14.38 -26.00
C GLU A 182 -1.85 -14.24 -24.65
N LYS A 183 -1.10 -15.25 -24.20
CA LYS A 183 -0.39 -15.20 -22.92
C LYS A 183 0.62 -14.07 -22.85
N LEU A 184 1.42 -13.88 -23.91
CA LEU A 184 2.40 -12.78 -23.99
C LEU A 184 1.70 -11.42 -24.05
N ARG A 185 0.60 -11.31 -24.81
CA ARG A 185 -0.19 -10.07 -24.90
C ARG A 185 -0.83 -9.70 -23.57
N ASP A 186 -1.39 -10.65 -22.84
CA ASP A 186 -2.07 -10.39 -21.58
C ASP A 186 -1.08 -9.89 -20.53
N VAL A 187 0.09 -10.56 -20.42
CA VAL A 187 1.16 -10.15 -19.51
C VAL A 187 1.68 -8.74 -19.82
N THR A 188 1.88 -8.42 -21.09
CA THR A 188 2.36 -7.09 -21.50
C THR A 188 1.31 -6.00 -21.30
N THR A 189 0.03 -6.30 -21.56
CA THR A 189 -1.09 -5.37 -21.37
C THR A 189 -1.31 -5.07 -19.89
N GLU A 190 -1.23 -6.08 -19.02
CA GLU A 190 -1.33 -5.93 -17.56
C GLU A 190 -0.25 -5.01 -17.01
N ASP A 191 1.02 -5.30 -17.33
CA ASP A 191 2.14 -4.52 -16.82
C ASP A 191 2.20 -3.11 -17.46
N GLU A 192 1.77 -2.92 -18.72
CA GLU A 192 1.61 -1.58 -19.34
C GLU A 192 0.51 -0.76 -18.65
N ALA A 193 -0.61 -1.39 -18.27
CA ALA A 193 -1.68 -0.70 -17.55
C ALA A 193 -1.21 -0.23 -16.16
N ALA A 194 -0.36 -1.03 -15.51
CA ALA A 194 0.23 -0.73 -14.20
C ALA A 194 1.36 0.31 -14.25
N LEU A 195 2.18 0.31 -15.31
CA LEU A 195 3.33 1.19 -15.44
C LEU A 195 2.91 2.67 -15.36
N ALA A 196 3.65 3.43 -14.56
CA ALA A 196 3.42 4.83 -14.21
C ALA A 196 2.10 5.15 -13.45
N ARG A 197 1.24 4.16 -13.16
CA ARG A 197 0.01 4.35 -12.37
C ARG A 197 0.05 3.66 -11.01
N THR A 198 0.56 2.44 -10.98
CA THR A 198 0.70 1.61 -9.78
C THR A 198 2.11 1.05 -9.62
N MET A 199 2.99 1.31 -10.60
CA MET A 199 4.37 0.84 -10.62
C MET A 199 5.28 1.91 -11.25
N THR A 200 6.35 2.34 -10.57
CA THR A 200 7.36 3.25 -11.15
C THR A 200 8.24 2.54 -12.17
N LEU A 201 9.05 3.27 -12.94
CA LEU A 201 10.00 2.65 -13.88
C LEU A 201 11.12 1.91 -13.13
N ALA A 202 11.55 2.41 -11.96
CA ALA A 202 12.47 1.74 -11.06
C ALA A 202 11.89 0.42 -10.54
N GLN A 203 10.62 0.41 -10.11
CA GLN A 203 9.95 -0.82 -9.69
C GLN A 203 9.83 -1.81 -10.85
N TRP A 204 9.59 -1.34 -12.08
CA TRP A 204 9.62 -2.19 -13.27
C TRP A 204 11.03 -2.76 -13.51
N CYS A 205 12.08 -1.94 -13.38
CA CYS A 205 13.46 -2.38 -13.47
C CYS A 205 13.78 -3.45 -12.42
N ASP A 206 13.39 -3.25 -11.16
CA ASP A 206 13.63 -4.22 -10.08
C ASP A 206 12.90 -5.54 -10.40
N LYS A 207 11.64 -5.46 -10.86
CA LYS A 207 10.81 -6.62 -11.23
C LYS A 207 11.37 -7.41 -12.42
N VAL A 208 11.94 -6.74 -13.43
CA VAL A 208 12.28 -7.37 -14.73
C VAL A 208 13.78 -7.54 -14.92
N LEU A 209 14.58 -6.61 -14.43
CA LEU A 209 16.02 -6.55 -14.63
C LEU A 209 16.83 -7.00 -13.41
N ASP A 210 16.15 -7.43 -12.33
CA ASP A 210 16.76 -7.91 -11.08
C ASP A 210 17.66 -6.84 -10.45
N THR A 211 17.18 -5.60 -10.46
CA THR A 211 17.88 -4.45 -9.87
C THR A 211 17.39 -4.18 -8.44
N GLN A 212 18.04 -3.22 -7.77
CA GLN A 212 17.68 -2.73 -6.44
C GLN A 212 17.55 -1.20 -6.44
N ILE A 213 17.02 -0.63 -7.52
CA ILE A 213 16.94 0.80 -7.72
C ILE A 213 16.12 1.44 -6.60
N VAL A 214 14.97 0.86 -6.26
CA VAL A 214 14.09 1.40 -5.23
C VAL A 214 14.79 1.44 -3.87
N ASP A 215 15.46 0.37 -3.47
CA ASP A 215 16.19 0.30 -2.19
C ASP A 215 17.33 1.32 -2.12
N VAL A 216 18.09 1.46 -3.21
CA VAL A 216 19.18 2.44 -3.32
C VAL A 216 18.65 3.87 -3.24
N MET A 217 17.54 4.17 -3.93
CA MET A 217 16.87 5.47 -3.88
C MET A 217 16.35 5.79 -2.48
N VAL A 218 15.66 4.83 -1.86
CA VAL A 218 15.12 4.95 -0.49
C VAL A 218 16.24 5.27 0.49
N SER A 219 17.33 4.50 0.44
CA SER A 219 18.46 4.65 1.35
C SER A 219 19.09 6.04 1.26
N ASP A 220 19.38 6.54 0.05
CA ASP A 220 19.95 7.89 -0.10
C ASP A 220 18.94 8.97 0.26
N LEU A 221 17.69 8.90 -0.21
CA LEU A 221 16.65 9.87 0.15
C LEU A 221 16.45 10.01 1.65
N VAL A 222 16.47 8.90 2.41
CA VAL A 222 16.45 8.92 3.88
C VAL A 222 17.69 9.64 4.40
N GLY A 223 18.88 9.28 3.93
CA GLY A 223 20.15 9.91 4.31
C GLY A 223 20.25 11.40 3.96
N ARG A 224 19.46 11.91 3.00
CA ARG A 224 19.33 13.35 2.71
C ARG A 224 18.26 14.01 3.58
N CYS A 225 17.11 13.37 3.75
CA CYS A 225 15.99 13.93 4.51
C CYS A 225 16.31 14.05 5.99
N GLU A 226 16.90 13.02 6.60
CA GLU A 226 17.17 12.95 8.04
C GLU A 226 18.01 14.15 8.54
N PRO A 227 19.24 14.38 8.05
CA PRO A 227 20.05 15.52 8.48
C PRO A 227 19.48 16.88 8.05
N PHE A 228 18.75 16.96 6.93
CA PHE A 228 18.13 18.22 6.50
C PHE A 228 16.94 18.62 7.38
N LEU A 229 16.19 17.63 7.87
CA LEU A 229 14.99 17.82 8.67
C LEU A 229 15.26 17.82 10.18
N ASP A 230 16.51 17.58 10.59
CA ASP A 230 16.92 17.62 12.00
C ASP A 230 16.67 19.01 12.63
N GLU A 231 16.02 19.03 13.78
CA GLU A 231 15.66 20.23 14.54
C GLU A 231 16.67 20.53 15.67
N GLY A 232 17.95 20.20 15.44
CA GLY A 232 19.02 20.41 16.41
C GLY A 232 19.14 19.32 17.47
N TYR A 233 18.64 18.11 17.19
CA TYR A 233 18.86 16.96 18.08
C TYR A 233 20.24 16.34 17.87
N THR A 234 20.78 16.45 16.65
CA THR A 234 22.13 15.99 16.34
C THR A 234 23.16 17.08 16.61
N THR A 235 24.35 16.68 17.07
CA THR A 235 25.45 17.62 17.34
C THR A 235 26.15 18.08 16.07
N TRP A 236 25.98 17.35 14.96
CA TRP A 236 26.62 17.63 13.67
C TRP A 236 25.57 18.21 12.73
N GLU A 237 25.64 19.52 12.50
CA GLU A 237 24.71 20.20 11.61
C GLU A 237 25.11 20.00 10.14
N MET A 238 24.12 19.81 9.28
CA MET A 238 24.32 19.83 7.82
C MET A 238 24.56 21.26 7.33
N SER A 239 25.70 21.48 6.68
CA SER A 239 26.08 22.77 6.10
C SER A 239 25.22 23.13 4.90
N GLY A 240 24.89 24.42 4.75
CA GLY A 240 24.19 24.95 3.56
C GLY A 240 22.69 24.70 3.52
N ARG A 241 22.05 24.27 4.63
CA ARG A 241 20.60 24.00 4.72
C ARG A 241 19.76 25.24 4.42
N GLU A 242 20.29 26.43 4.68
CA GLU A 242 19.61 27.72 4.51
C GLU A 242 19.24 28.02 3.05
N LYS A 243 19.88 27.32 2.10
CA LYS A 243 19.61 27.42 0.66
C LYS A 243 18.38 26.61 0.22
N GLY A 244 17.78 25.83 1.13
CA GLY A 244 16.68 24.93 0.84
C GLY A 244 17.16 23.53 0.40
N PHE A 245 16.26 22.55 0.53
CA PHE A 245 16.58 21.12 0.36
C PHE A 245 17.19 20.79 -0.99
N PHE A 246 16.55 21.23 -2.08
CA PHE A 246 17.00 20.86 -3.42
C PHE A 246 18.38 21.44 -3.75
N VAL A 247 18.58 22.73 -3.48
CA VAL A 247 19.87 23.40 -3.73
C VAL A 247 20.96 22.84 -2.82
N ASN A 248 20.64 22.51 -1.58
CA ASN A 248 21.57 21.85 -0.66
C ASN A 248 22.02 20.47 -1.18
N TRP A 249 21.06 19.64 -1.60
CA TRP A 249 21.33 18.33 -2.20
C TRP A 249 22.23 18.46 -3.42
N LYS A 250 21.96 19.41 -4.33
CA LYS A 250 22.81 19.68 -5.49
C LYS A 250 24.24 20.03 -5.10
N ASN A 251 24.40 20.96 -4.17
CA ASN A 251 25.73 21.41 -3.73
C ASN A 251 26.51 20.26 -3.09
N THR A 252 25.85 19.42 -2.30
CA THR A 252 26.48 18.27 -1.63
C THR A 252 27.01 17.26 -2.65
N LEU A 253 26.30 17.03 -3.74
CA LEU A 253 26.69 16.08 -4.78
C LEU A 253 27.63 16.64 -5.86
N SER A 254 27.79 17.96 -5.95
CA SER A 254 28.53 18.60 -7.05
C SER A 254 30.01 18.20 -7.11
N ASP A 255 30.58 17.85 -5.96
CA ASP A 255 31.98 17.40 -5.83
C ASP A 255 32.10 15.85 -5.78
N GLU A 256 30.99 15.12 -5.83
CA GLU A 256 30.99 13.65 -5.83
C GLU A 256 31.19 13.09 -7.24
N TRP A 257 32.03 12.06 -7.37
CA TRP A 257 32.22 11.35 -8.63
C TRP A 257 31.10 10.34 -8.90
N SER A 258 30.64 9.64 -7.86
CA SER A 258 29.56 8.66 -7.95
C SER A 258 28.78 8.55 -6.64
N THR A 259 27.46 8.50 -6.76
CA THR A 259 26.51 8.31 -5.65
C THR A 259 25.45 7.32 -6.13
N CYS A 260 25.02 6.38 -5.29
CA CYS A 260 23.97 5.40 -5.65
C CYS A 260 24.31 4.57 -6.91
N GLY A 261 25.59 4.48 -7.27
CA GLY A 261 26.02 3.88 -8.52
C GLY A 261 25.65 4.69 -9.77
N ILE A 262 25.38 6.00 -9.67
CA ILE A 262 25.29 6.91 -10.82
C ILE A 262 26.69 7.42 -11.13
N ASP A 263 27.12 7.31 -12.39
CA ASP A 263 28.42 7.81 -12.85
C ASP A 263 28.33 9.30 -13.24
N ASP A 264 29.43 10.03 -13.03
CA ASP A 264 29.56 11.48 -13.29
C ASP A 264 28.50 12.35 -12.59
N VAL A 265 28.10 11.96 -11.37
CA VAL A 265 27.00 12.61 -10.63
C VAL A 265 27.21 14.11 -10.46
N GLY A 266 28.39 14.56 -10.01
CA GLY A 266 28.66 15.98 -9.80
C GLY A 266 28.51 16.82 -11.07
N LYS A 267 28.97 16.28 -12.22
CA LYS A 267 28.82 16.95 -13.53
C LYS A 267 27.36 17.04 -13.95
N LYS A 268 26.57 15.98 -13.77
CA LYS A 268 25.13 15.95 -14.11
C LYS A 268 24.33 16.91 -13.24
N ILE A 269 24.62 16.91 -11.94
CA ILE A 269 23.96 17.78 -10.95
C ILE A 269 24.28 19.26 -11.19
N ALA A 270 25.54 19.59 -11.52
CA ALA A 270 25.97 20.96 -11.82
C ALA A 270 25.28 21.55 -13.07
N GLN A 271 24.74 20.70 -13.96
CA GLN A 271 24.00 21.15 -15.14
C GLN A 271 22.52 21.46 -14.85
N LEU A 272 21.97 20.94 -13.75
CA LEU A 272 20.58 21.23 -13.37
C LEU A 272 20.43 22.72 -13.02
N PRO A 273 19.31 23.38 -13.35
CA PRO A 273 18.98 24.68 -12.79
C PRO A 273 18.68 24.57 -11.28
N ASP A 274 18.66 25.71 -10.58
CA ASP A 274 18.26 25.76 -9.15
C ASP A 274 16.74 25.77 -8.96
N ASP A 275 15.97 25.72 -10.06
CA ASP A 275 14.52 25.68 -10.07
C ASP A 275 14.01 24.23 -9.97
N ALA A 276 13.68 23.79 -8.76
CA ALA A 276 13.18 22.44 -8.49
C ALA A 276 11.90 22.10 -9.28
N GLU A 277 11.01 23.08 -9.48
CA GLU A 277 9.76 22.89 -10.22
C GLU A 277 10.04 22.57 -11.69
N TYR A 278 10.98 23.29 -12.29
CA TYR A 278 11.46 22.98 -13.64
C TYR A 278 12.07 21.58 -13.71
N VAL A 279 12.89 21.20 -12.73
CA VAL A 279 13.55 19.89 -12.72
C VAL A 279 12.55 18.75 -12.60
N VAL A 280 11.45 18.91 -11.86
CA VAL A 280 10.36 17.94 -11.83
C VAL A 280 9.72 17.78 -13.22
N ILE A 281 9.38 18.90 -13.89
CA ILE A 281 8.81 18.88 -15.24
C ILE A 281 9.76 18.21 -16.23
N ASP A 282 11.04 18.61 -16.22
CA ASP A 282 12.10 18.07 -17.08
C ASP A 282 12.27 16.56 -16.86
N CYS A 283 12.25 16.09 -15.60
CA CYS A 283 12.32 14.66 -15.32
C CYS A 283 11.08 13.91 -15.83
N LEU A 284 9.87 14.42 -15.62
CA LEU A 284 8.64 13.78 -16.11
C LEU A 284 8.60 13.69 -17.64
N GLN A 285 9.02 14.76 -18.33
CA GLN A 285 9.12 14.82 -19.79
C GLN A 285 10.24 13.92 -20.32
N THR A 286 11.41 13.96 -19.70
CA THR A 286 12.56 13.12 -20.07
C THR A 286 12.24 11.65 -19.85
N LEU A 287 11.58 11.27 -18.76
CA LEU A 287 11.09 9.91 -18.53
C LEU A 287 9.97 9.51 -19.50
N GLY A 288 9.38 10.46 -20.23
CA GLY A 288 8.32 10.21 -21.20
C GLY A 288 6.97 9.87 -20.56
N ILE A 289 6.74 10.27 -19.30
CA ILE A 289 5.49 9.97 -18.59
C ILE A 289 4.34 10.79 -19.18
N PRO A 290 3.26 10.15 -19.66
CA PRO A 290 2.10 10.86 -20.19
C PRO A 290 1.49 11.82 -19.16
N GLN A 291 1.16 13.05 -19.56
CA GLN A 291 0.68 14.11 -18.66
C GLN A 291 -0.59 13.75 -17.87
N ASN A 292 -1.42 12.86 -18.42
CA ASN A 292 -2.62 12.36 -17.75
C ASN A 292 -2.32 11.33 -16.65
N MET A 293 -1.07 10.90 -16.49
CA MET A 293 -0.61 9.98 -15.44
C MET A 293 0.32 10.66 -14.43
N TRP A 294 0.59 11.96 -14.56
CA TRP A 294 1.51 12.69 -13.68
C TRP A 294 1.06 12.63 -12.22
N LYS A 295 -0.24 12.81 -11.96
CA LYS A 295 -0.78 12.72 -10.59
C LYS A 295 -0.45 11.37 -9.95
N GLU A 296 -0.78 10.27 -10.61
CA GLU A 296 -0.52 8.91 -10.11
C GLU A 296 0.98 8.67 -9.93
N TYR A 297 1.79 9.08 -10.91
CA TYR A 297 3.25 8.90 -10.86
C TYR A 297 3.90 9.68 -9.70
N LEU A 298 3.52 10.94 -9.52
CA LEU A 298 3.97 11.76 -8.39
C LEU A 298 3.52 11.16 -7.06
N THR A 299 2.31 10.60 -6.99
CA THR A 299 1.82 9.90 -5.80
C THR A 299 2.72 8.72 -5.45
N LEU A 300 3.15 7.92 -6.44
CA LEU A 300 4.07 6.81 -6.22
C LEU A 300 5.40 7.28 -5.62
N HIS A 301 6.03 8.33 -6.17
CA HIS A 301 7.29 8.88 -5.66
C HIS A 301 7.18 9.45 -4.24
N MET A 302 6.08 10.12 -3.92
CA MET A 302 5.79 10.59 -2.57
C MET A 302 5.54 9.43 -1.59
N SER A 303 4.98 8.34 -2.08
CA SER A 303 4.63 7.15 -1.29
C SER A 303 5.82 6.28 -0.92
N ILE A 304 7.00 6.51 -1.50
CA ILE A 304 8.24 5.79 -1.17
C ILE A 304 8.65 6.05 0.30
N LEU A 305 8.50 7.28 0.78
CA LEU A 305 8.86 7.69 2.14
C LEU A 305 7.70 8.44 2.82
N PRO A 306 6.58 7.78 3.11
CA PRO A 306 5.35 8.46 3.51
C PRO A 306 5.49 9.20 4.84
N GLY A 307 6.36 8.74 5.75
CA GLY A 307 6.67 9.43 7.00
C GLY A 307 7.37 10.78 6.75
N TRP A 308 8.49 10.77 6.01
CA TRP A 308 9.23 11.99 5.68
C TRP A 308 8.40 12.94 4.83
N VAL A 309 7.71 12.43 3.82
CA VAL A 309 6.84 13.24 2.95
C VAL A 309 5.68 13.84 3.73
N GLY A 310 5.07 13.10 4.66
CA GLY A 310 4.04 13.64 5.54
C GLY A 310 4.58 14.74 6.47
N TYR A 311 5.82 14.62 6.95
CA TYR A 311 6.46 15.68 7.73
C TYR A 311 6.76 16.92 6.89
N ILE A 312 7.32 16.75 5.69
CA ILE A 312 7.55 17.84 4.71
C ILE A 312 6.23 18.54 4.38
N LYS A 313 5.16 17.78 4.11
CA LYS A 313 3.81 18.29 3.85
C LYS A 313 3.31 19.18 4.98
N TRP A 314 3.43 18.72 6.23
CA TRP A 314 2.98 19.49 7.38
C TRP A 314 3.81 20.76 7.55
N ARG A 315 5.14 20.63 7.46
CA ARG A 315 6.12 21.71 7.68
C ARG A 315 5.96 22.83 6.65
N ALA A 316 5.76 22.48 5.38
CA ALA A 316 5.54 23.44 4.29
C ALA A 316 4.23 24.24 4.42
N LYS A 317 3.28 23.81 5.27
CA LYS A 317 2.02 24.53 5.53
C LYS A 317 2.08 25.46 6.75
N GLN A 318 3.19 25.48 7.49
CA GLN A 318 3.30 26.30 8.70
C GLN A 318 3.93 27.66 8.37
N ASP A 319 3.20 28.75 8.62
CA ASP A 319 3.67 30.11 8.33
C ASP A 319 4.75 30.60 9.32
N ASN A 320 4.71 30.12 10.57
CA ASN A 320 5.57 30.61 11.67
C ASN A 320 6.47 29.51 12.27
N TYR A 321 6.80 28.48 11.49
CA TYR A 321 7.66 27.40 11.99
C TYR A 321 9.14 27.76 11.81
N VAL A 322 9.85 27.94 12.92
CA VAL A 322 11.25 28.42 12.95
C VAL A 322 12.15 27.64 12.00
N TRP A 323 12.06 26.31 12.03
CA TRP A 323 12.88 25.45 11.16
C TRP A 323 12.51 25.56 9.68
N GLN A 324 11.22 25.72 9.35
CA GLN A 324 10.79 25.91 7.95
C GLN A 324 11.29 27.25 7.40
N ASN A 325 11.24 28.30 8.23
CA ASN A 325 11.69 29.64 7.85
C ASN A 325 13.22 29.69 7.68
N ALA A 326 13.97 28.97 8.52
CA ALA A 326 15.43 28.90 8.43
C ALA A 326 15.91 27.98 7.29
N TYR A 327 15.25 26.84 7.09
CA TYR A 327 15.70 25.77 6.18
C TYR A 327 14.54 25.25 5.35
N PRO A 328 14.14 25.95 4.27
CA PRO A 328 12.90 25.67 3.55
C PRO A 328 12.93 24.33 2.79
N ILE A 329 11.84 23.58 2.88
CA ILE A 329 11.57 22.38 2.07
C ILE A 329 10.08 22.31 1.75
N ASP A 330 9.77 21.75 0.59
CA ASP A 330 8.42 21.44 0.15
C ASP A 330 8.43 20.14 -0.68
N LEU A 331 7.25 19.72 -1.11
CA LEU A 331 7.09 18.50 -1.89
C LEU A 331 7.69 18.58 -3.29
N ILE A 332 7.80 19.78 -3.89
CA ILE A 332 8.41 19.95 -5.22
C ILE A 332 9.91 19.72 -5.11
N GLN A 333 10.55 20.27 -4.07
CA GLN A 333 11.97 20.04 -3.81
C GLN A 333 12.29 18.57 -3.54
N TYR A 334 11.46 17.87 -2.75
CA TYR A 334 11.60 16.42 -2.54
C TYR A 334 11.44 15.64 -3.85
N LEU A 335 10.39 15.93 -4.62
CA LEU A 335 10.11 15.27 -5.89
C LEU A 335 11.21 15.49 -6.93
N ALA A 336 11.80 16.68 -6.98
CA ALA A 336 12.90 16.98 -7.90
C ALA A 336 14.08 16.01 -7.68
N VAL A 337 14.41 15.74 -6.42
CA VAL A 337 15.47 14.77 -6.05
C VAL A 337 15.03 13.34 -6.38
N SER A 338 13.84 12.93 -5.94
CA SER A 338 13.34 11.55 -6.15
C SER A 338 13.24 11.18 -7.63
N LEU A 339 12.67 12.06 -8.47
CA LEU A 339 12.52 11.83 -9.91
C LEU A 339 13.85 11.90 -10.66
N TRP A 340 14.81 12.69 -10.18
CA TRP A 340 16.15 12.73 -10.78
C TRP A 340 16.87 11.39 -10.59
N TYR A 341 16.82 10.80 -9.39
CA TYR A 341 17.38 9.46 -9.17
C TYR A 341 16.69 8.40 -10.04
N GLU A 342 15.36 8.41 -10.09
CA GLU A 342 14.56 7.51 -10.95
C GLU A 342 15.03 7.56 -12.41
N ARG A 343 15.17 8.78 -12.96
CA ARG A 343 15.61 9.02 -14.33
C ARG A 343 16.99 8.43 -14.58
N GLU A 344 17.96 8.77 -13.74
CA GLU A 344 19.36 8.38 -13.96
C GLU A 344 19.59 6.89 -13.75
N LEU A 345 18.96 6.30 -12.73
CA LEU A 345 19.08 4.87 -12.44
C LEU A 345 18.32 4.04 -13.48
N SER A 346 17.08 4.39 -13.83
CA SER A 346 16.31 3.66 -14.85
C SER A 346 17.06 3.67 -16.19
N LYS A 347 17.57 4.83 -16.62
CA LYS A 347 18.41 4.94 -17.83
C LYS A 347 19.64 4.04 -17.72
N LYS A 348 20.41 4.14 -16.63
CA LYS A 348 21.65 3.35 -16.45
C LYS A 348 21.39 1.86 -16.58
N TYR A 349 20.42 1.34 -15.83
CA TYR A 349 20.19 -0.10 -15.77
C TYR A 349 19.52 -0.63 -17.03
N CYS A 350 18.58 0.11 -17.62
CA CYS A 350 17.97 -0.27 -18.89
C CYS A 350 19.00 -0.28 -20.04
N ASP A 351 19.84 0.75 -20.15
CA ASP A 351 20.87 0.82 -21.20
C ASP A 351 21.87 -0.33 -21.05
N ARG A 352 22.34 -0.57 -19.81
CA ARG A 352 23.32 -1.61 -19.52
C ARG A 352 22.79 -3.03 -19.74
N ILE A 353 21.53 -3.31 -19.38
CA ILE A 353 21.01 -4.69 -19.33
C ILE A 353 20.26 -5.07 -20.62
N ILE A 354 19.49 -4.14 -21.18
CA ILE A 354 18.62 -4.40 -22.35
C ILE A 354 18.83 -3.39 -23.50
N GLY A 355 19.77 -2.45 -23.37
CA GLY A 355 20.15 -1.54 -24.45
C GLY A 355 19.09 -0.49 -24.81
N ILE A 356 18.25 -0.09 -23.87
CA ILE A 356 17.22 0.95 -24.08
C ILE A 356 17.40 2.12 -23.11
N ASP A 357 16.84 3.27 -23.43
CA ASP A 357 17.03 4.51 -22.69
C ASP A 357 16.35 4.56 -21.30
N GLY A 358 15.56 3.54 -20.94
CA GLY A 358 14.87 3.44 -19.65
C GLY A 358 13.71 4.42 -19.45
N ARG A 359 13.24 5.03 -20.54
CA ARG A 359 12.06 5.90 -20.58
C ARG A 359 10.78 5.08 -20.77
N TYR A 360 9.64 5.64 -20.39
CA TYR A 360 8.32 4.99 -20.48
C TYR A 360 8.00 4.40 -21.87
N PRO A 361 8.08 5.16 -22.99
CA PRO A 361 7.73 4.61 -24.30
C PRO A 361 8.68 3.48 -24.75
N GLU A 362 9.96 3.56 -24.39
CA GLU A 362 10.97 2.54 -24.68
C GLU A 362 10.72 1.27 -23.89
N ILE A 363 10.36 1.38 -22.61
CA ILE A 363 9.98 0.23 -21.77
C ILE A 363 8.72 -0.43 -22.33
N VAL A 364 7.69 0.34 -22.68
CA VAL A 364 6.46 -0.19 -23.30
C VAL A 364 6.76 -0.87 -24.65
N SER A 365 7.62 -0.25 -25.46
CA SER A 365 8.07 -0.83 -26.73
C SER A 365 8.84 -2.13 -26.53
N PHE A 366 9.72 -2.20 -25.53
CA PHE A 366 10.45 -3.42 -25.17
C PHE A 366 9.50 -4.54 -24.74
N MET A 367 8.53 -4.26 -23.88
CA MET A 367 7.52 -5.25 -23.46
C MET A 367 6.80 -5.86 -24.67
N LYS A 368 6.44 -5.04 -25.67
CA LYS A 368 5.70 -5.49 -26.86
C LYS A 368 6.58 -6.20 -27.88
N ASN A 369 7.71 -5.60 -28.24
CA ASN A 369 8.57 -6.06 -29.34
C ASN A 369 9.51 -7.20 -28.92
N SER A 370 9.90 -7.25 -27.64
CA SER A 370 10.75 -8.29 -27.05
C SER A 370 9.97 -9.14 -26.03
N SER A 371 8.68 -9.39 -26.29
CA SER A 371 7.74 -10.00 -25.35
C SER A 371 8.20 -11.33 -24.76
N ARG A 372 8.92 -12.16 -25.53
CA ARG A 372 9.49 -13.44 -25.06
C ARG A 372 10.64 -13.27 -24.07
N GLU A 373 11.57 -12.35 -24.35
CA GLU A 373 12.64 -11.99 -23.41
C GLU A 373 12.04 -11.42 -22.13
N TYR A 374 11.15 -10.43 -22.29
CA TYR A 374 10.46 -9.77 -21.20
C TYR A 374 9.71 -10.79 -20.31
N PHE A 375 8.98 -11.72 -20.91
CA PHE A 375 8.30 -12.81 -20.19
C PHE A 375 9.28 -13.65 -19.39
N LEU A 376 10.35 -14.18 -20.00
CA LEU A 376 11.31 -15.04 -19.30
C LEU A 376 11.99 -14.33 -18.13
N ARG A 377 12.38 -13.06 -18.30
CA ARG A 377 12.96 -12.24 -17.23
C ARG A 377 12.01 -12.06 -16.05
N ARG A 378 10.75 -11.71 -16.33
CA ARG A 378 9.68 -11.55 -15.33
C ARG A 378 9.40 -12.86 -14.59
N GLU A 379 9.33 -13.98 -15.29
CA GLU A 379 9.09 -15.30 -14.68
C GLU A 379 10.29 -15.76 -13.83
N ARG A 380 11.51 -15.46 -14.28
CA ARG A 380 12.74 -15.75 -13.52
C ARG A 380 12.76 -14.99 -12.20
N ASN A 381 12.57 -13.68 -12.22
CA ASN A 381 12.63 -12.85 -11.02
C ASN A 381 11.46 -13.09 -10.06
N ALA A 382 10.31 -13.52 -10.59
CA ALA A 382 9.20 -13.97 -9.76
C ALA A 382 9.36 -15.40 -9.21
N GLY A 383 10.46 -16.09 -9.50
CA GLY A 383 10.72 -17.45 -9.04
C GLY A 383 9.83 -18.53 -9.66
N ARG A 384 9.22 -18.25 -10.81
CA ARG A 384 8.27 -19.15 -11.50
C ARG A 384 8.94 -20.08 -12.52
N LEU A 385 10.20 -19.82 -12.88
CA LEU A 385 11.00 -20.72 -13.71
C LEU A 385 11.69 -21.79 -12.84
N THR A 386 11.91 -22.98 -13.41
CA THR A 386 12.77 -23.99 -12.74
C THR A 386 14.22 -23.51 -12.67
N ALA A 387 15.02 -24.11 -11.80
CA ALA A 387 16.44 -23.77 -11.66
C ALA A 387 17.22 -23.86 -12.98
N ALA A 388 16.88 -24.83 -13.83
CA ALA A 388 17.52 -25.01 -15.14
C ALA A 388 17.23 -23.84 -16.10
N TYR A 389 15.97 -23.41 -16.20
CA TYR A 389 15.59 -22.28 -17.05
C TYR A 389 16.07 -20.95 -16.48
N SER A 390 16.01 -20.77 -15.15
CA SER A 390 16.53 -19.57 -14.48
C SER A 390 18.02 -19.38 -14.76
N ALA A 391 18.81 -20.46 -14.64
CA ALA A 391 20.24 -20.41 -14.95
C ALA A 391 20.52 -20.09 -16.42
N GLU A 392 19.65 -20.50 -17.35
CA GLU A 392 19.83 -20.18 -18.77
C GLU A 392 19.43 -18.74 -19.10
N VAL A 393 18.38 -18.20 -18.47
CA VAL A 393 18.05 -16.75 -18.55
C VAL A 393 19.22 -15.89 -18.07
N ASP A 394 19.85 -16.27 -16.96
CA ASP A 394 21.01 -15.56 -16.41
C ASP A 394 22.22 -15.63 -17.36
N ARG A 395 22.43 -16.77 -18.04
CA ARG A 395 23.52 -16.94 -19.02
C ARG A 395 23.27 -16.21 -20.33
N LEU A 396 22.02 -16.18 -20.81
CA LEU A 396 21.66 -15.49 -22.06
C LEU A 396 21.99 -14.00 -21.99
N SER A 397 21.83 -13.40 -20.80
CA SER A 397 22.21 -12.01 -20.55
C SER A 397 23.70 -11.73 -20.79
N HIS A 398 24.55 -12.76 -20.94
CA HIS A 398 26.01 -12.64 -21.07
C HIS A 398 26.63 -13.35 -22.30
N ARG A 399 25.85 -14.05 -23.13
CA ARG A 399 26.37 -14.83 -24.27
C ARG A 399 25.97 -14.25 -25.63
N LYS A 400 26.94 -14.01 -26.50
CA LYS A 400 26.69 -13.64 -27.90
C LYS A 400 26.25 -14.86 -28.72
N GLY A 401 25.14 -14.73 -29.45
CA GLY A 401 24.67 -15.73 -30.43
C GLY A 401 23.59 -16.71 -29.95
N ALA A 402 23.15 -16.62 -28.69
CA ALA A 402 22.01 -17.38 -28.19
C ALA A 402 20.75 -16.51 -28.23
N SER A 403 19.63 -17.05 -28.72
CA SER A 403 18.39 -16.30 -28.93
C SER A 403 17.42 -16.47 -27.75
N TRP A 404 16.83 -15.37 -27.31
CA TRP A 404 15.70 -15.38 -26.38
C TRP A 404 14.51 -16.16 -26.92
N ASP A 405 14.33 -16.17 -28.25
CA ASP A 405 13.28 -16.94 -28.91
C ASP A 405 13.49 -18.44 -28.74
N ASP A 406 14.72 -18.94 -28.88
CA ASP A 406 15.02 -20.36 -28.77
C ASP A 406 14.80 -20.86 -27.34
N LEU A 407 15.25 -20.10 -26.34
CA LEU A 407 15.00 -20.44 -24.94
C LEU A 407 13.51 -20.39 -24.61
N PHE A 408 12.80 -19.38 -25.10
CA PHE A 408 11.35 -19.26 -24.89
C PHE A 408 10.62 -20.43 -25.52
N ASN A 409 10.91 -20.78 -26.78
CA ASN A 409 10.27 -21.90 -27.47
C ASN A 409 10.57 -23.22 -26.75
N HIS A 410 11.82 -23.45 -26.34
CA HIS A 410 12.18 -24.64 -25.57
C HIS A 410 11.44 -24.69 -24.22
N TYR A 411 11.37 -23.56 -23.51
CA TYR A 411 10.56 -23.44 -22.29
C TYR A 411 9.09 -23.73 -22.58
N TRP A 412 8.52 -23.13 -23.62
CA TRP A 412 7.11 -23.27 -23.94
C TRP A 412 6.72 -24.70 -24.32
N GLU A 413 7.59 -25.42 -25.02
CA GLU A 413 7.35 -26.82 -25.44
C GLU A 413 7.63 -27.83 -24.33
N ASN A 414 8.61 -27.58 -23.46
CA ASN A 414 9.12 -28.61 -22.52
C ASN A 414 8.93 -28.25 -21.04
N GLY A 415 9.05 -26.96 -20.71
CA GLY A 415 8.92 -26.43 -19.36
C GLY A 415 7.49 -26.06 -18.98
N ASN A 416 6.82 -25.25 -19.82
CA ASN A 416 5.48 -24.75 -19.59
C ASN A 416 4.45 -25.87 -19.39
N PRO A 417 4.42 -26.98 -20.16
CA PRO A 417 3.45 -28.05 -19.92
C PRO A 417 3.59 -28.69 -18.54
N LYS A 418 4.81 -28.73 -17.98
CA LYS A 418 5.05 -29.22 -16.60
C LYS A 418 4.53 -28.22 -15.57
N ALA A 419 4.71 -26.93 -15.80
CA ALA A 419 4.17 -25.87 -14.95
C ALA A 419 2.63 -25.87 -14.96
N VAL A 420 2.02 -25.90 -16.14
CA VAL A 420 0.57 -26.03 -16.33
C VAL A 420 0.03 -27.29 -15.64
N ARG A 421 0.73 -28.42 -15.77
CA ARG A 421 0.35 -29.66 -15.08
C ARG A 421 0.43 -29.52 -13.56
N ALA A 422 1.46 -28.83 -13.04
CA ALA A 422 1.57 -28.56 -11.61
C ALA A 422 0.42 -27.68 -11.10
N ASP A 423 0.00 -26.67 -11.88
CA ASP A 423 -1.15 -25.82 -11.56
C ASP A 423 -2.46 -26.63 -11.56
N HIS A 424 -2.66 -27.52 -12.54
CA HIS A 424 -3.82 -28.42 -12.56
C HIS A 424 -3.82 -29.37 -11.35
N ASN A 425 -2.66 -29.92 -10.97
CA ASN A 425 -2.55 -30.76 -9.79
C ASN A 425 -2.86 -29.98 -8.49
N LYS A 426 -2.39 -28.73 -8.39
CA LYS A 426 -2.71 -27.86 -7.26
C LYS A 426 -4.22 -27.61 -7.18
N LEU A 427 -4.85 -27.29 -8.29
CA LEU A 427 -6.30 -27.09 -8.36
C LEU A 427 -7.08 -28.38 -8.00
N SER A 428 -6.66 -29.54 -8.51
CA SER A 428 -7.27 -30.84 -8.16
C SER A 428 -7.15 -31.15 -6.66
N ARG A 429 -6.01 -30.85 -6.03
CA ARG A 429 -5.85 -31.00 -4.56
C ARG A 429 -6.79 -30.09 -3.80
N SER A 430 -6.89 -28.83 -4.22
CA SER A 430 -7.83 -27.87 -3.65
C SER A 430 -9.28 -28.38 -3.76
N MET A 431 -9.65 -29.03 -4.87
CA MET A 431 -10.97 -29.67 -5.03
C MET A 431 -11.16 -30.88 -4.10
N CYS A 432 -10.16 -31.73 -3.93
CA CYS A 432 -10.22 -32.85 -2.97
C CYS A 432 -10.39 -32.37 -1.53
N LEU A 433 -9.70 -31.29 -1.15
CA LEU A 433 -9.84 -30.68 0.17
C LEU A 433 -11.23 -30.05 0.35
N LEU A 434 -11.76 -29.40 -0.70
CA LEU A 434 -13.13 -28.89 -0.72
C LEU A 434 -14.15 -30.02 -0.51
N ALA A 435 -14.07 -31.11 -1.28
CA ALA A 435 -14.96 -32.26 -1.14
C ALA A 435 -14.90 -32.84 0.28
N SER A 436 -13.69 -33.06 0.80
CA SER A 436 -13.47 -33.58 2.16
C SER A 436 -14.12 -32.68 3.23
N THR A 437 -13.94 -31.36 3.11
CA THR A 437 -14.51 -30.39 4.07
C THR A 437 -16.03 -30.37 4.03
N LEU A 438 -16.61 -30.52 2.84
CA LEU A 438 -18.05 -30.63 2.65
C LEU A 438 -18.60 -32.01 3.01
N LYS A 439 -17.77 -32.95 3.50
CA LYS A 439 -18.13 -34.35 3.81
C LYS A 439 -18.64 -35.09 2.57
N ILE A 440 -17.98 -34.88 1.45
CA ILE A 440 -18.14 -35.62 0.19
C ILE A 440 -16.86 -36.45 0.02
N GLU A 441 -16.99 -37.71 -0.40
CA GLU A 441 -15.82 -38.53 -0.71
C GLU A 441 -15.08 -37.92 -1.92
N PRO A 442 -13.77 -37.61 -1.83
CA PRO A 442 -13.05 -36.96 -2.92
C PRO A 442 -13.10 -37.73 -4.26
N SER A 443 -13.21 -39.06 -4.21
CA SER A 443 -13.36 -39.91 -5.40
C SER A 443 -14.64 -39.59 -6.19
N SER A 444 -15.71 -39.10 -5.55
CA SER A 444 -16.96 -38.69 -6.20
C SER A 444 -16.78 -37.50 -7.16
N LEU A 445 -15.67 -36.75 -7.06
CA LEU A 445 -15.33 -35.72 -8.05
C LEU A 445 -15.09 -36.31 -9.45
N LEU A 446 -14.71 -37.59 -9.55
CA LEU A 446 -14.53 -38.27 -10.83
C LEU A 446 -15.86 -38.53 -11.56
N ASP A 447 -16.99 -38.50 -10.84
CA ASP A 447 -18.33 -38.65 -11.43
C ASP A 447 -18.83 -37.34 -12.05
N CYS A 448 -18.17 -36.21 -11.75
CA CYS A 448 -18.52 -34.91 -12.29
C CYS A 448 -18.17 -34.80 -13.78
N SER A 449 -18.95 -34.01 -14.51
CA SER A 449 -18.58 -33.62 -15.87
C SER A 449 -17.30 -32.76 -15.82
N PRO A 450 -16.41 -32.85 -16.83
CA PRO A 450 -15.25 -31.95 -16.91
C PRO A 450 -15.64 -30.47 -16.85
N THR A 451 -16.77 -30.09 -17.45
CA THR A 451 -17.31 -28.72 -17.39
C THR A 451 -17.67 -28.28 -15.97
N ASP A 452 -18.21 -29.18 -15.15
CA ASP A 452 -18.50 -28.89 -13.74
C ASP A 452 -17.22 -28.76 -12.92
N LEU A 453 -16.22 -29.62 -13.18
CA LEU A 453 -14.90 -29.48 -12.55
C LEU A 453 -14.24 -28.14 -12.90
N LYS A 454 -14.32 -27.72 -14.17
CA LYS A 454 -13.84 -26.39 -14.59
C LYS A 454 -14.58 -25.29 -13.84
N LYS A 455 -15.91 -25.37 -13.78
CA LYS A 455 -16.75 -24.40 -13.10
C LYS A 455 -16.41 -24.28 -11.61
N LEU A 456 -16.22 -25.41 -10.93
CA LEU A 456 -15.76 -25.46 -9.54
C LEU A 456 -14.41 -24.76 -9.37
N GLY A 457 -13.47 -25.02 -10.29
CA GLY A 457 -12.17 -24.37 -10.27
C GLY A 457 -12.23 -22.86 -10.56
N ASP A 458 -13.12 -22.44 -11.45
CA ASP A 458 -13.33 -21.02 -11.77
C ASP A 458 -13.91 -20.27 -10.55
N TRP A 459 -14.86 -20.86 -9.83
CA TRP A 459 -15.37 -20.30 -8.57
C TRP A 459 -14.27 -20.11 -7.51
N MET A 460 -13.38 -21.10 -7.37
CA MET A 460 -12.26 -21.03 -6.41
C MET A 460 -11.24 -19.95 -6.80
N LYS A 461 -10.95 -19.80 -8.10
CA LYS A 461 -10.03 -18.77 -8.63
C LYS A 461 -10.61 -17.37 -8.56
N ALA A 462 -11.93 -17.23 -8.68
CA ALA A 462 -12.62 -15.95 -8.60
C ALA A 462 -12.65 -15.36 -7.18
N PHE A 463 -12.25 -16.14 -6.15
CA PHE A 463 -12.20 -15.69 -4.77
C PHE A 463 -10.86 -16.02 -4.10
N PRO A 464 -9.77 -15.38 -4.54
CA PRO A 464 -8.44 -15.59 -4.00
C PRO A 464 -8.32 -15.09 -2.55
N GLU A 465 -7.31 -15.56 -1.82
CA GLU A 465 -7.08 -15.15 -0.42
C GLU A 465 -6.87 -13.64 -0.23
N SER A 466 -6.44 -12.93 -1.28
CA SER A 466 -6.33 -11.46 -1.28
C SER A 466 -7.65 -10.75 -1.03
N ASP A 467 -8.77 -11.41 -1.35
CA ASP A 467 -10.11 -10.83 -1.36
C ASP A 467 -10.93 -11.29 -0.14
N HIS A 468 -10.33 -12.12 0.72
CA HIS A 468 -11.00 -12.66 1.92
C HIS A 468 -11.14 -11.62 3.04
N GLY A 469 -10.23 -10.64 3.10
CA GLY A 469 -10.17 -9.63 4.16
C GLY A 469 -11.49 -8.90 4.44
N PRO A 470 -12.15 -8.31 3.43
CA PRO A 470 -13.45 -7.65 3.60
C PRO A 470 -14.54 -8.58 4.14
N VAL A 471 -14.58 -9.84 3.67
CA VAL A 471 -15.60 -10.82 4.10
C VAL A 471 -15.37 -11.22 5.54
N TRP A 472 -14.12 -11.52 5.90
CA TRP A 472 -13.74 -11.86 7.26
C TRP A 472 -14.01 -10.74 8.26
N LEU A 473 -13.68 -9.50 7.90
CA LEU A 473 -13.90 -8.35 8.76
C LEU A 473 -15.40 -8.17 9.06
N ARG A 474 -16.26 -8.21 8.03
CA ARG A 474 -17.71 -8.09 8.22
C ARG A 474 -18.28 -9.23 9.07
N ALA A 475 -17.82 -10.47 8.86
CA ALA A 475 -18.25 -11.61 9.66
C ALA A 475 -17.81 -11.47 11.13
N PHE A 476 -16.60 -10.96 11.37
CA PHE A 476 -16.09 -10.68 12.70
C PHE A 476 -16.86 -9.56 13.41
N GLU A 477 -17.17 -8.47 12.71
CA GLU A 477 -17.99 -7.38 13.23
C GLU A 477 -19.42 -7.83 13.54
N ALA A 478 -20.02 -8.67 12.69
CA ALA A 478 -21.34 -9.25 12.94
C ALA A 478 -21.36 -10.06 14.25
N GLY A 479 -20.32 -10.85 14.52
CA GLY A 479 -20.20 -11.59 15.79
C GLY A 479 -20.09 -10.68 17.01
N TYR A 480 -19.29 -9.61 16.92
CA TYR A 480 -19.22 -8.59 17.98
C TYR A 480 -20.56 -7.88 18.19
N GLN A 481 -21.24 -7.48 17.11
CA GLN A 481 -22.52 -6.79 17.15
C GLN A 481 -23.61 -7.67 17.77
N GLU A 482 -23.70 -8.95 17.38
CA GLU A 482 -24.65 -9.90 17.97
C GLU A 482 -24.45 -10.01 19.49
N GLN A 483 -23.19 -10.16 19.93
CA GLN A 483 -22.87 -10.24 21.36
C GLN A 483 -23.22 -8.95 22.10
N LEU A 484 -22.89 -7.79 21.52
CA LEU A 484 -23.18 -6.49 22.13
C LEU A 484 -24.70 -6.24 22.23
N LEU A 485 -25.44 -6.50 21.15
CA LEU A 485 -26.90 -6.35 21.12
C LEU A 485 -27.59 -7.30 22.10
N GLY A 486 -27.08 -8.53 22.26
CA GLY A 486 -27.51 -9.46 23.30
C GLY A 486 -27.34 -8.86 24.70
N ARG A 487 -26.13 -8.36 25.02
CA ARG A 487 -25.84 -7.73 26.32
C ARG A 487 -26.68 -6.48 26.59
N ILE A 488 -26.91 -5.64 25.58
CA ILE A 488 -27.77 -4.45 25.71
C ILE A 488 -29.22 -4.87 25.98
N SER A 489 -29.71 -5.88 25.27
CA SER A 489 -31.07 -6.41 25.46
C SER A 489 -31.27 -6.99 26.86
N GLU A 490 -30.31 -7.79 27.35
CA GLU A 490 -30.31 -8.32 28.72
C GLU A 490 -30.24 -7.21 29.78
N ALA A 491 -29.39 -6.20 29.57
CA ALA A 491 -29.26 -5.06 30.48
C ALA A 491 -30.56 -4.25 30.56
N LYS A 492 -31.27 -4.08 29.44
CA LYS A 492 -32.58 -3.42 29.40
C LYS A 492 -33.61 -4.16 30.26
N VAL A 493 -33.70 -5.49 30.12
CA VAL A 493 -34.62 -6.31 30.93
C VAL A 493 -34.31 -6.18 32.42
N LYS A 494 -33.03 -6.28 32.81
CA LYS A 494 -32.61 -6.09 34.21
C LYS A 494 -32.89 -4.69 34.72
N SER A 495 -32.74 -3.66 33.88
CA SER A 495 -33.04 -2.28 34.25
C SER A 495 -34.54 -2.08 34.48
N ASP A 496 -35.41 -2.62 33.62
CA ASP A 496 -36.87 -2.53 33.74
C ASP A 496 -37.38 -3.29 34.98
N GLU A 497 -36.78 -4.45 35.30
CA GLU A 497 -37.05 -5.19 36.54
C GLU A 497 -36.58 -4.41 37.78
N SER A 498 -35.41 -3.76 37.70
CA SER A 498 -34.90 -2.93 38.79
C SER A 498 -35.70 -1.66 39.00
N VAL A 499 -36.25 -1.04 37.94
CA VAL A 499 -37.11 0.15 38.00
C VAL A 499 -38.49 -0.21 38.56
N ARG A 500 -39.00 -1.42 38.27
CA ARG A 500 -40.21 -1.95 38.95
C ARG A 500 -40.00 -2.23 40.44
N SER A 501 -38.77 -2.55 40.85
CA SER A 501 -38.41 -2.80 42.26
C SER A 501 -38.03 -1.51 43.02
N LYS A 502 -37.47 -0.52 42.33
CA LYS A 502 -37.06 0.76 42.88
C LYS A 502 -38.17 1.80 42.76
N THR A 503 -39.17 1.68 43.63
CA THR A 503 -39.88 2.85 44.17
C THR A 503 -38.90 3.64 45.04
N HIS A 504 -37.96 4.36 44.43
CA HIS A 504 -36.99 5.15 45.18
C HIS A 504 -37.71 6.31 45.85
N ALA A 505 -37.87 6.20 47.18
CA ALA A 505 -37.99 7.34 48.07
C ALA A 505 -36.84 8.32 47.78
N ASN A 506 -37.16 9.62 47.78
CA ASN A 506 -36.29 10.73 47.42
C ASN A 506 -35.17 10.90 48.48
N VAL A 507 -34.15 10.05 48.47
CA VAL A 507 -33.02 10.08 49.42
C VAL A 507 -31.98 11.09 48.95
N ARG A 508 -31.63 12.05 49.81
CA ARG A 508 -30.59 13.06 49.54
C ARG A 508 -29.24 12.37 49.26
N PRO A 509 -28.51 12.75 48.19
CA PRO A 509 -27.24 12.13 47.89
C PRO A 509 -26.17 12.43 48.94
N HIS A 510 -25.34 11.45 49.27
CA HIS A 510 -24.14 11.60 50.10
C HIS A 510 -23.07 12.44 49.39
N THR A 511 -22.89 12.22 48.09
CA THR A 511 -21.93 12.97 47.26
C THR A 511 -22.49 13.25 45.88
N GLN A 512 -22.08 14.38 45.30
CA GLN A 512 -22.28 14.73 43.90
C GLN A 512 -20.91 14.99 43.28
N SER A 513 -20.52 14.19 42.30
CA SER A 513 -19.18 14.24 41.71
C SER A 513 -19.26 14.36 40.20
N VAL A 514 -18.44 15.23 39.61
CA VAL A 514 -18.38 15.45 38.16
C VAL A 514 -17.11 14.83 37.60
N TYR A 515 -17.25 14.02 36.56
CA TYR A 515 -16.15 13.35 35.87
C TYR A 515 -16.11 13.78 34.41
N CYS A 516 -15.00 13.49 33.73
CA CYS A 516 -14.94 13.60 32.28
C CYS A 516 -16.06 12.77 31.64
N ILE A 517 -16.66 13.27 30.56
CA ILE A 517 -17.68 12.56 29.78
C ILE A 517 -17.10 11.33 29.04
N ASP A 518 -15.77 11.22 28.99
CA ASP A 518 -15.06 10.09 28.42
C ASP A 518 -15.53 8.75 29.04
N VAL A 519 -15.83 7.78 28.18
CA VAL A 519 -16.34 6.45 28.52
C VAL A 519 -15.45 5.69 29.50
N ARG A 520 -14.15 6.03 29.59
CA ARG A 520 -13.21 5.43 30.55
C ARG A 520 -13.57 5.77 32.01
N SER A 521 -14.27 6.87 32.26
CA SER A 521 -14.72 7.24 33.62
C SER A 521 -16.00 6.50 34.03
N GLU A 522 -16.72 5.90 33.09
CA GLU A 522 -18.02 5.28 33.33
C GLU A 522 -17.98 4.12 34.33
N PRO A 523 -17.03 3.15 34.26
CA PRO A 523 -16.99 2.06 35.23
C PRO A 523 -16.81 2.55 36.68
N PHE A 524 -15.98 3.58 36.88
CA PHE A 524 -15.76 4.18 38.20
C PHE A 524 -17.03 4.88 38.72
N ARG A 525 -17.68 5.66 37.85
CA ARG A 525 -18.94 6.34 38.16
C ARG A 525 -20.04 5.37 38.58
N ARG A 526 -20.27 4.33 37.77
CA ARG A 526 -21.28 3.30 38.03
C ARG A 526 -20.97 2.52 39.31
N HIS A 527 -19.69 2.25 39.59
CA HIS A 527 -19.29 1.64 40.86
C HIS A 527 -19.60 2.54 42.06
N LEU A 528 -19.25 3.84 42.01
CA LEU A 528 -19.50 4.79 43.10
C LEU A 528 -21.00 4.93 43.41
N GLU A 529 -21.84 5.00 42.39
CA GLU A 529 -23.30 5.03 42.53
C GLU A 529 -23.88 3.72 43.07
N SER A 530 -23.21 2.59 42.81
CA SER A 530 -23.65 1.29 43.35
C SER A 530 -23.41 1.12 44.85
N LEU A 531 -22.51 1.93 45.45
CA LEU A 531 -22.14 1.86 46.86
C LEU A 531 -23.11 2.61 47.80
N GLY A 532 -24.07 3.37 47.27
CA GLY A 532 -25.01 4.16 48.07
C GLY A 532 -25.64 5.30 47.28
N PRO A 533 -26.33 6.25 47.94
CA PRO A 533 -26.93 7.40 47.26
C PRO A 533 -25.83 8.41 46.85
N ASN A 534 -24.94 8.03 45.93
CA ASN A 534 -23.99 8.93 45.30
C ASN A 534 -24.50 9.27 43.90
N GLU A 535 -24.38 10.53 43.49
CA GLU A 535 -24.71 10.98 42.14
C GLU A 535 -23.44 11.34 41.37
N THR A 536 -23.35 10.90 40.12
CA THR A 536 -22.24 11.27 39.25
C THR A 536 -22.70 11.90 37.95
N PHE A 537 -22.01 12.96 37.55
CA PHE A 537 -22.27 13.70 36.32
C PHE A 537 -21.08 13.59 35.37
N GLY A 538 -21.34 13.66 34.07
CA GLY A 538 -20.32 13.76 33.05
C GLY A 538 -20.21 15.19 32.53
N PHE A 539 -18.99 15.67 32.31
CA PHE A 539 -18.73 16.98 31.70
C PHE A 539 -17.75 16.83 30.53
N ALA A 540 -18.04 17.52 29.42
CA ALA A 540 -17.21 17.44 28.22
C ALA A 540 -16.01 18.40 28.31
N GLY A 541 -14.81 17.87 28.07
CA GLY A 541 -13.58 18.65 28.02
C GLY A 541 -12.96 18.93 29.39
N PHE A 542 -12.10 19.95 29.44
CA PHE A 542 -11.55 20.48 30.68
C PHE A 542 -12.65 21.27 31.42
N PHE A 543 -12.66 21.27 32.74
CA PHE A 543 -13.68 21.92 33.58
C PHE A 543 -13.71 23.46 33.49
N GLY A 544 -13.18 24.06 32.41
CA GLY A 544 -13.03 25.50 32.26
C GLY A 544 -11.87 26.09 33.07
N VAL A 545 -11.15 25.27 33.84
CA VAL A 545 -10.06 25.72 34.72
C VAL A 545 -8.71 25.40 34.06
N LEU A 546 -8.01 26.43 33.60
CA LEU A 546 -6.72 26.33 32.89
C LEU A 546 -5.60 26.54 33.90
N ILE A 547 -5.20 25.44 34.54
CA ILE A 547 -4.34 25.48 35.73
C ILE A 547 -2.90 25.14 35.40
N THR A 548 -1.96 25.92 35.90
CA THR A 548 -0.59 25.47 36.16
C THR A 548 -0.48 25.10 37.62
N HIS A 549 -0.19 23.83 37.93
CA HIS A 549 -0.16 23.31 39.30
C HIS A 549 1.28 23.15 39.79
N SER A 550 1.61 23.78 40.91
CA SER A 550 2.88 23.67 41.62
C SER A 550 2.69 22.82 42.88
N PHE A 551 3.33 21.65 42.92
CA PHE A 551 3.31 20.78 44.10
C PHE A 551 4.23 21.34 45.20
N TRP A 552 3.93 21.04 46.46
CA TRP A 552 4.71 21.55 47.60
C TRP A 552 6.18 21.08 47.57
N GLU A 553 6.41 19.81 47.20
CA GLU A 553 7.74 19.20 47.26
C GLU A 553 8.51 19.21 45.93
N HIS A 554 7.94 19.73 44.84
CA HIS A 554 8.55 19.64 43.50
C HIS A 554 8.78 21.03 42.91
N GLU A 555 10.00 21.30 42.42
CA GLU A 555 10.35 22.55 41.72
C GLU A 555 9.67 22.70 40.34
N HIS A 556 9.02 21.64 39.85
CA HIS A 556 8.47 21.60 38.49
C HIS A 556 6.96 21.78 38.51
N GLN A 557 6.48 22.74 37.73
CA GLN A 557 5.07 22.99 37.51
C GLN A 557 4.50 21.95 36.53
N THR A 558 3.24 21.55 36.73
CA THR A 558 2.52 20.71 35.78
C THR A 558 1.41 21.51 35.11
N GLU A 559 1.38 21.46 33.78
CA GLU A 559 0.35 22.09 32.97
C GLU A 559 -0.90 21.20 32.94
N GLN A 560 -2.01 21.69 33.50
CA GLN A 560 -3.28 20.97 33.60
C GLN A 560 -4.32 21.64 32.69
N TYR A 561 -4.01 21.71 31.39
CA TYR A 561 -4.87 22.28 30.35
C TYR A 561 -4.62 21.63 28.97
N PRO A 562 -5.56 21.74 28.02
CA PRO A 562 -5.35 21.25 26.66
C PRO A 562 -4.22 21.98 25.93
N VAL A 563 -3.48 21.27 25.07
CA VAL A 563 -2.31 21.78 24.29
C VAL A 563 -2.63 23.03 23.45
N ILE A 564 -3.90 23.26 23.11
CA ILE A 564 -4.34 24.35 22.22
C ILE A 564 -4.58 25.67 22.96
N VAL A 565 -4.48 25.69 24.29
CA VAL A 565 -4.78 26.85 25.14
C VAL A 565 -3.67 27.05 26.17
N GLY A 566 -3.41 28.31 26.55
CA GLY A 566 -2.44 28.64 27.60
C GLY A 566 -3.06 28.67 29.00
N PRO A 567 -2.23 28.71 30.06
CA PRO A 567 -2.70 28.77 31.43
C PRO A 567 -3.42 30.10 31.72
N LYS A 568 -4.45 30.04 32.58
CA LYS A 568 -5.12 31.25 33.10
C LYS A 568 -5.05 31.37 34.62
N THR A 569 -4.65 30.31 35.31
CA THR A 569 -4.66 30.26 36.78
C THR A 569 -3.49 29.44 37.26
N GLU A 570 -2.79 29.92 38.29
CA GLU A 570 -1.72 29.19 38.95
C GLU A 570 -2.23 28.70 40.31
N VAL A 571 -2.00 27.42 40.61
CA VAL A 571 -2.41 26.79 41.86
C VAL A 571 -1.18 26.24 42.56
N HIS A 572 -0.99 26.63 43.82
CA HIS A 572 0.11 26.17 44.66
C HIS A 572 -0.41 25.29 45.78
N GLU A 573 0.19 24.13 45.93
CA GLU A 573 0.01 23.30 47.11
C GLU A 573 0.82 23.89 48.27
N ILE A 574 0.12 24.22 49.36
CA ILE A 574 0.73 24.75 50.58
C ILE A 574 0.36 23.82 51.73
N PRO A 575 1.33 23.27 52.48
CA PRO A 575 1.04 22.43 53.62
C PRO A 575 0.28 23.25 54.66
N ARG A 576 -0.87 22.72 55.09
CA ARG A 576 -1.59 23.31 56.22
C ARG A 576 -0.75 23.19 57.48
N SER A 577 -0.46 24.32 58.10
CA SER A 577 0.02 24.35 59.47
C SER A 577 -1.13 23.90 60.38
N TYR A 578 -1.00 22.76 61.05
CA TYR A 578 -1.87 22.45 62.17
C TYR A 578 -1.47 23.35 63.35
N LEU A 579 -2.36 24.27 63.72
CA LEU A 579 -2.54 24.74 65.09
C LEU A 579 -3.97 24.43 65.51
#